data_AF-A0A1V5NEN0-F1
#
_entry.id   AF-A0A1V5NEN0-F1
#
_cell.length_a   1.000
_cell.length_b   1.000
_cell.length_c   1.000
_cell.angle_alpha   90.00
_cell.angle_beta   90.00
_cell.angle_gamma   90.00
#
_symmetry.space_group_name_H-M   'P 1'
#
loop_
_entity.id
_entity.type
_entity.pdbx_description
1 polymer ?
#
loop_
_entity_poly.entity_id
_entity_poly.type
_entity_poly.pdbx_seq_one_letter_code
_entity_poly.pdbx_strand_id
1 'polypeptide(L)'
;MGNLRDLAIPFRSRDVYSWEMGGAYSQKVVLPAFVPELNYDGMEVADGGMAMDAYARMCASRDPGEIESIRKALLEYCKLDTLGMVRILEKLRTLVS
;
A
#
# COMPACT_ATOMS: atom_id res chain seq x y z
N MET A 1 -22.31 -8.85 -8.42
CA MET A 1 -21.21 -8.60 -7.46
C MET A 1 -20.82 -9.89 -6.73
N GLY A 2 -20.31 -10.91 -7.44
CA GLY A 2 -19.96 -12.21 -6.81
C GLY A 2 -18.46 -12.53 -6.78
N ASN A 3 -17.63 -11.77 -7.49
CA ASN A 3 -16.23 -12.12 -7.74
C ASN A 3 -15.21 -11.19 -7.06
N LEU A 4 -15.66 -10.13 -6.39
CA LEU A 4 -14.78 -9.26 -5.61
C LEU A 4 -14.64 -9.83 -4.21
N ARG A 5 -13.43 -10.17 -3.79
CA ARG A 5 -13.10 -10.56 -2.41
C ARG A 5 -12.21 -9.49 -1.79
N ASP A 6 -12.63 -8.95 -0.66
CA ASP A 6 -11.84 -7.99 0.09
C ASP A 6 -10.76 -8.72 0.90
N LEU A 7 -9.49 -8.47 0.54
CA LEU A 7 -8.33 -9.07 1.19
C LEU A 7 -8.13 -8.54 2.62
N ALA A 8 -8.79 -7.44 3.01
CA ALA A 8 -8.71 -6.91 4.37
C ALA A 8 -9.47 -7.75 5.40
N ILE A 9 -10.40 -8.60 4.97
CA ILE A 9 -11.30 -9.35 5.88
C ILE A 9 -10.52 -10.20 6.90
N PRO A 10 -9.57 -11.08 6.52
CA PRO A 10 -8.86 -11.94 7.46
C PRO A 10 -8.02 -11.16 8.49
N PHE A 11 -7.52 -9.99 8.11
CA PHE A 11 -6.74 -9.12 9.00
C PHE A 11 -7.66 -8.33 9.95
N ARG A 12 -8.82 -7.88 9.47
CA ARG A 12 -9.81 -7.17 10.28
C ARG A 12 -10.44 -8.08 11.34
N SER A 13 -10.76 -9.33 10.98
CA SER A 13 -11.30 -10.34 11.91
C SER A 13 -10.24 -10.90 12.86
N ARG A 14 -8.95 -10.63 12.60
CA ARG A 14 -7.78 -11.19 13.31
C ARG A 14 -7.61 -12.71 13.13
N ASP A 15 -8.19 -13.28 12.08
CA ASP A 15 -7.87 -14.65 11.68
C ASP A 15 -6.40 -14.79 11.27
N VAL A 16 -5.81 -13.70 10.76
CA VAL A 16 -4.39 -13.56 10.46
C VAL A 16 -3.85 -12.28 11.09
N TYR A 17 -2.86 -12.41 11.99
CA TYR A 17 -2.34 -11.28 12.76
C TYR A 17 -0.85 -11.43 13.10
N SER A 18 -0.10 -10.32 13.06
CA SER A 18 1.25 -10.17 13.62
C SER A 18 1.24 -9.06 14.68
N TRP A 19 2.05 -9.22 15.72
CA TRP A 19 2.18 -8.21 16.79
C TRP A 19 2.69 -6.85 16.27
N GLU A 20 3.48 -6.87 15.19
CA GLU A 20 3.99 -5.67 14.50
C GLU A 20 2.87 -4.78 13.93
N MET A 21 1.67 -5.34 13.76
CA MET A 21 0.53 -4.59 13.24
C MET A 21 -0.06 -3.59 14.23
N GLY A 22 0.26 -3.71 15.53
CA GLY A 22 -0.20 -2.75 16.55
C GLY A 22 -1.73 -2.59 16.63
N GLY A 23 -2.49 -3.63 16.26
CA GLY A 23 -3.96 -3.60 16.21
C GLY A 23 -4.56 -2.95 14.95
N ALA A 24 -3.74 -2.39 14.05
CA ALA A 24 -4.19 -1.91 12.74
C ALA A 24 -4.22 -3.06 11.71
N TYR A 25 -4.94 -2.85 10.61
CA TYR A 25 -5.07 -3.84 9.52
C TYR A 25 -5.01 -3.21 8.13
N SER A 26 -4.56 -1.95 8.03
CA SER A 26 -4.37 -1.31 6.72
C SER A 26 -3.27 -2.03 5.95
N GLN A 27 -3.34 -2.00 4.62
CA GLN A 27 -2.34 -2.62 3.76
C GLN A 27 -0.90 -2.16 4.09
N LYS A 28 -0.72 -0.90 4.46
CA LYS A 28 0.59 -0.31 4.77
C LYS A 28 1.23 -0.87 6.04
N VAL A 29 0.41 -1.41 6.93
CA VAL A 29 0.85 -2.07 8.16
C VAL A 29 0.96 -3.58 7.94
N VAL A 30 0.02 -4.16 7.20
CA VAL A 30 0.01 -5.59 6.90
C VAL A 30 1.16 -5.99 5.97
N LEU A 31 1.46 -5.20 4.94
CA LEU A 31 2.49 -5.52 3.96
C LEU A 31 3.87 -5.77 4.60
N PRO A 32 4.46 -4.82 5.35
CA PRO A 32 5.77 -5.05 5.96
C PRO A 32 5.75 -6.16 7.02
N ALA A 33 4.63 -6.37 7.74
CA ALA A 33 4.53 -7.42 8.74
C ALA A 33 4.53 -8.85 8.16
N PHE A 34 4.09 -9.03 6.92
CA PHE A 34 3.98 -10.34 6.27
C PHE A 34 4.95 -10.56 5.12
N VAL A 35 5.46 -9.48 4.54
CA VAL A 35 6.37 -9.42 3.38
C VAL A 35 7.41 -8.31 3.67
N PRO A 36 8.35 -8.53 4.60
CA PRO A 36 9.24 -7.47 5.11
C PRO A 36 10.17 -6.88 4.05
N GLU A 37 10.38 -7.56 2.93
CA GLU A 37 11.12 -7.03 1.78
C GLU A 37 10.37 -5.92 1.02
N LEU A 38 9.08 -5.72 1.29
CA LEU A 38 8.26 -4.65 0.72
C LEU A 38 7.73 -3.72 1.82
N ASN A 39 8.16 -2.48 1.79
CA ASN A 39 7.70 -1.42 2.69
C ASN A 39 7.74 -0.07 1.95
N TYR A 40 7.22 0.97 2.61
CA TYR A 40 7.11 2.31 2.05
C TYR A 40 8.27 3.23 2.50
N ASP A 41 9.29 2.67 3.15
CA ASP A 41 10.39 3.45 3.72
C ASP A 41 11.22 4.08 2.59
N GLY A 42 11.53 5.37 2.75
CA GLY A 42 12.31 6.13 1.77
C GLY A 42 11.53 6.57 0.53
N MET A 43 10.23 6.30 0.43
CA MET A 43 9.39 6.81 -0.67
C MET A 43 9.03 8.28 -0.46
N GLU A 44 9.02 9.06 -1.56
CA GLU A 44 8.56 10.47 -1.53
C GLU A 44 7.06 10.56 -1.19
N VAL A 45 6.27 9.56 -1.59
CA VAL A 45 4.86 9.39 -1.21
C VAL A 45 4.71 8.02 -0.55
N ALA A 46 4.40 8.00 0.74
CA ALA A 46 4.35 6.77 1.54
C ALA A 46 2.95 6.46 2.09
N ASP A 47 2.05 7.44 2.13
CA ASP A 47 0.69 7.24 2.61
C ASP A 47 -0.40 7.91 1.75
N GLY A 48 -1.66 7.70 2.17
CA GLY A 48 -2.82 8.11 1.40
C GLY A 48 -3.07 9.61 1.48
N GLY A 49 -2.77 10.24 2.62
CA GLY A 49 -2.81 11.69 2.77
C GLY A 49 -1.74 12.35 1.91
N MET A 50 -0.50 11.86 2.00
CA MET A 50 0.62 12.33 1.16
C MET A 50 0.31 12.21 -0.33
N ALA A 51 -0.32 11.11 -0.76
CA ALA A 51 -0.70 10.93 -2.16
C ALA A 51 -1.74 11.96 -2.62
N MET A 52 -2.74 12.27 -1.78
CA MET A 52 -3.75 13.29 -2.10
C MET A 52 -3.14 14.68 -2.15
N ASP A 53 -2.26 15.02 -1.20
CA ASP A 53 -1.57 16.31 -1.15
C ASP A 53 -0.62 16.49 -2.34
N ALA A 54 0.15 15.45 -2.67
CA ALA A 54 1.03 15.43 -3.82
C ALA A 54 0.24 15.60 -5.13
N TYR A 55 -0.87 14.89 -5.29
CA TYR A 55 -1.73 15.03 -6.46
C TYR A 55 -2.30 16.45 -6.58
N ALA A 56 -2.80 17.03 -5.48
CA ALA A 56 -3.28 18.40 -5.46
C ALA A 56 -2.18 19.41 -5.84
N ARG A 57 -0.96 19.23 -5.33
CA ARG A 57 0.22 20.02 -5.68
C ARG A 57 0.56 19.91 -7.17
N MET A 58 0.55 18.69 -7.72
CA MET A 58 0.79 18.45 -9.14
C MET A 58 -0.23 19.19 -10.02
N CYS A 59 -1.51 19.15 -9.66
CA CYS A 59 -2.58 19.85 -10.38
C CYS A 59 -2.44 21.38 -10.34
N ALA A 60 -1.86 21.92 -9.26
CA ALA A 60 -1.66 23.36 -9.10
C ALA A 60 -0.35 23.87 -9.73
N SER A 61 0.63 22.99 -9.98
CA SER A 61 1.93 23.37 -10.49
C SER A 61 1.89 23.76 -11.97
N ARG A 62 2.78 24.69 -12.33
CA ARG A 62 3.07 25.08 -13.73
C ARG A 62 4.48 24.70 -14.15
N ASP A 63 5.28 24.15 -13.25
CA ASP A 63 6.63 23.69 -13.53
C ASP A 63 6.59 22.24 -14.04
N PRO A 64 6.99 21.99 -15.30
CA PRO A 64 7.04 20.63 -15.84
C PRO A 64 7.97 19.70 -15.05
N GLY A 65 9.03 20.23 -14.45
CA GLY A 65 9.97 19.45 -13.64
C GLY A 65 9.32 18.93 -12.36
N GLU A 66 8.64 19.81 -11.63
CA GLU A 66 7.86 19.45 -10.44
C GLU A 66 6.74 18.44 -10.78
N ILE A 67 5.97 18.69 -11.84
CA ILE A 67 4.89 17.80 -12.28
C ILE A 67 5.42 16.39 -12.54
N GLU A 68 6.53 16.28 -13.27
CA GLU A 68 7.12 14.98 -13.60
C GLU A 68 7.69 14.27 -12.36
N SER A 69 8.27 15.00 -11.41
CA SER A 69 8.74 14.43 -10.15
C SER A 69 7.59 13.83 -9.35
N ILE A 70 6.51 14.61 -9.15
CA ILE A 70 5.34 14.14 -8.40
C ILE A 70 4.70 12.93 -9.09
N ARG A 71 4.57 12.99 -10.42
CA ARG A 71 3.99 11.89 -11.19
C ARG A 71 4.78 10.61 -10.99
N LYS A 72 6.13 10.67 -10.98
CA LYS A 72 6.98 9.50 -10.70
C LYS A 72 6.76 8.98 -9.28
N ALA A 73 6.78 9.84 -8.27
CA ALA A 73 6.55 9.45 -6.88
C ALA A 73 5.18 8.77 -6.67
N LEU A 74 4.11 9.32 -7.27
CA LEU A 74 2.77 8.74 -7.23
C LEU A 74 2.71 7.39 -7.93
N LEU A 75 3.39 7.23 -9.07
CA LEU A 75 3.43 5.95 -9.80
C LEU A 75 4.21 4.88 -9.03
N GLU A 76 5.30 5.23 -8.36
CA GLU A 76 6.03 4.31 -7.49
C GLU A 76 5.16 3.84 -6.32
N TYR A 77 4.46 4.78 -5.67
CA TYR A 77 3.47 4.49 -4.63
C TYR A 77 2.36 3.54 -5.12
N CYS A 78 1.71 3.87 -6.25
CA CYS A 78 0.66 3.03 -6.83
C CYS A 78 1.15 1.63 -7.24
N LYS A 79 2.38 1.53 -7.75
CA LYS A 79 3.01 0.25 -8.09
C LYS A 79 3.18 -0.62 -6.85
N LEU A 80 3.67 -0.04 -5.75
CA LEU A 80 3.83 -0.77 -4.50
C LEU A 80 2.47 -1.16 -3.90
N ASP A 81 1.47 -0.30 -3.93
CA ASP A 81 0.10 -0.63 -3.49
C ASP A 81 -0.45 -1.84 -4.26
N THR A 82 -0.24 -1.89 -5.58
CA THR A 82 -0.71 -3.02 -6.40
C THR A 82 0.09 -4.30 -6.13
N LEU A 83 1.42 -4.21 -6.14
CA LEU A 83 2.30 -5.37 -5.93
C LEU A 83 2.10 -5.94 -4.51
N GLY A 84 1.95 -5.07 -3.51
CA GLY A 84 1.78 -5.44 -2.12
C GLY A 84 0.56 -6.35 -1.93
N MET A 85 -0.57 -6.04 -2.55
CA MET A 85 -1.77 -6.89 -2.49
C MET A 85 -1.52 -8.30 -3.04
N VAL A 86 -0.77 -8.41 -4.15
CA VAL A 86 -0.42 -9.71 -4.76
C VAL A 86 0.45 -10.52 -3.81
N ARG A 87 1.50 -9.90 -3.25
CA ARG A 87 2.43 -10.59 -2.34
C ARG A 87 1.76 -10.99 -1.02
N ILE A 88 0.86 -10.17 -0.50
CA ILE A 88 0.03 -10.53 0.67
C ILE A 88 -0.84 -11.75 0.34
N LEU A 89 -1.49 -11.77 -0.83
CA LEU A 89 -2.32 -12.91 -1.24
C LEU A 89 -1.51 -14.21 -1.38
N GLU A 90 -0.32 -14.12 -1.99
CA GLU A 90 0.62 -15.25 -2.07
C GLU A 90 0.99 -15.76 -0.67
N LYS A 91 1.31 -14.86 0.25
CA LYS A 91 1.63 -15.21 1.64
C LYS A 91 0.45 -15.87 2.35
N LEU A 92 -0.77 -15.35 2.20
CA LEU A 92 -1.96 -15.96 2.79
C LEU A 92 -2.19 -17.39 2.29
N ARG A 93 -1.93 -17.66 1.01
CA ARG A 93 -2.03 -19.01 0.43
C ARG A 93 -1.04 -20.00 1.04
N THR A 94 0.08 -19.55 1.61
CA THR A 94 1.01 -20.45 2.31
C THR A 94 0.56 -20.80 3.73
N LEU A 95 -0.40 -20.05 4.30
CA LEU A 95 -0.89 -20.26 5.68
C LEU A 95 -2.08 -21.21 5.75
N VAL A 96 -2.78 -21.40 4.63
CA VAL A 96 -3.95 -22.28 4.52
C VAL A 96 -3.55 -23.46 3.64
N SER A 97 -3.09 -24.53 4.27
CA SER A 97 -2.77 -25.82 3.64
C SER A 97 -3.78 -26.88 4.06
#